data_AF-A0A839PH44-F1
#
_entry.id   AF-A0A839PH44-F1
#
_cell.length_a   1.000
_cell.length_b   1.000
_cell.length_c   1.000
_cell.angle_alpha   90.00
_cell.angle_beta   90.00
_cell.angle_gamma   90.00
#
_symmetry.space_group_name_H-M   'P 1'
#
loop_
_entity.id
_entity.type
_entity.pdbx_description
1 polymer ?
#
loop_
_entity_poly.entity_id
_entity_poly.type
_entity_poly.pdbx_seq_one_letter_code
_entity_poly.pdbx_strand_id
1 'polypeptide(L)'
;MAANMQQTLSDAVSQRVQQTFQLLEERYAGELSEAKRDMLLANCLYGLTSVIHANDTPEDHLAAIRSYLEQIIPAERAARALKATPASDDNWLVSALERIEAIGKKHGHALLARGAGGGKAIPFTNKDPSAAGSAEPAAVQNNAVEEALTR
;
A
#
# COMPACT_ATOMS: atom_id res chain seq x y z
N MET A 1 -7.39 -24.77 18.07
CA MET A 1 -8.16 -23.83 17.23
C MET A 1 -7.39 -22.54 16.90
N ALA A 2 -6.58 -21.97 17.81
CA ALA A 2 -5.84 -20.72 17.57
C ALA A 2 -4.81 -20.76 16.41
N ALA A 3 -4.06 -21.87 16.24
CA ALA A 3 -3.04 -21.98 15.19
C ALA A 3 -3.60 -21.83 13.76
N ASN A 4 -4.84 -22.28 13.51
CA ASN A 4 -5.46 -22.21 12.18
C ASN A 4 -5.88 -20.77 11.82
N MET A 5 -6.33 -19.99 12.81
CA MET A 5 -6.66 -18.57 12.61
C MET A 5 -5.41 -17.74 12.32
N GLN A 6 -4.31 -17.99 13.04
CA GLN A 6 -3.06 -17.26 12.82
C GLN A 6 -2.44 -17.55 11.46
N GLN A 7 -2.50 -18.82 11.00
CA GLN A 7 -2.10 -19.22 9.66
C GLN A 7 -2.95 -18.54 8.58
N THR A 8 -4.28 -18.52 8.76
CA THR A 8 -5.23 -17.87 7.83
C THR A 8 -4.98 -16.37 7.73
N LEU A 9 -4.69 -15.72 8.87
CA LEU A 9 -4.40 -14.30 8.90
C LEU A 9 -3.08 -13.99 8.18
N SER A 10 -2.02 -14.76 8.45
CA SER A 10 -0.74 -14.60 7.76
C SER A 10 -0.87 -14.79 6.25
N ASP A 11 -1.64 -15.78 5.80
CA ASP A 11 -1.89 -16.00 4.36
C ASP A 11 -2.63 -14.82 3.73
N ALA A 12 -3.63 -14.29 4.43
CA ALA A 12 -4.36 -13.09 3.99
C ALA A 12 -3.47 -11.84 3.93
N VAL A 13 -2.50 -11.71 4.84
CA VAL A 13 -1.47 -10.66 4.76
C VAL A 13 -0.61 -10.85 3.52
N SER A 14 -0.01 -12.02 3.32
CA SER A 14 0.85 -12.31 2.16
C SER A 14 0.11 -12.07 0.84
N GLN A 15 -1.14 -12.52 0.72
CA GLN A 15 -1.97 -12.28 -0.47
C GLN A 15 -2.21 -10.79 -0.71
N ARG A 16 -2.50 -10.01 0.34
CA ARG A 16 -2.72 -8.57 0.22
C ARG A 16 -1.46 -7.82 -0.21
N VAL A 17 -0.32 -8.17 0.37
CA VAL A 17 0.97 -7.55 0.03
C VAL A 17 1.35 -7.87 -1.41
N GLN A 18 1.13 -9.11 -1.86
CA GLN A 18 1.36 -9.51 -3.25
C GLN A 18 0.48 -8.71 -4.22
N GLN A 19 -0.79 -8.49 -3.89
CA GLN A 19 -1.70 -7.67 -4.70
C GLN A 19 -1.26 -6.21 -4.76
N THR A 20 -0.82 -5.65 -3.63
CA THR A 20 -0.26 -4.29 -3.60
C THR A 20 0.98 -4.18 -4.48
N PHE A 21 1.90 -5.15 -4.38
CA PHE A 21 3.09 -5.20 -5.21
C PHE A 21 2.75 -5.24 -6.70
N GLN A 22 1.87 -6.16 -7.12
CA GLN A 22 1.42 -6.27 -8.52
C GLN A 22 0.82 -4.95 -9.03
N LEU A 23 -0.01 -4.28 -8.22
CA LEU A 23 -0.60 -2.99 -8.58
C LEU A 23 0.48 -1.90 -8.72
N LEU A 24 1.48 -1.88 -7.83
CA LEU A 24 2.58 -0.91 -7.90
C LEU A 24 3.44 -1.13 -9.15
N GLU A 25 3.73 -2.39 -9.50
CA GLU A 25 4.44 -2.74 -10.73
C GLU A 25 3.62 -2.34 -11.97
N GLU A 26 2.35 -2.72 -12.04
CA GLU A 26 1.50 -2.45 -13.20
C GLU A 26 1.31 -0.95 -13.46
N ARG A 27 1.07 -0.18 -12.39
CA ARG A 27 0.72 1.23 -12.52
C ARG A 27 1.91 2.15 -12.59
N TYR A 28 3.01 1.81 -11.91
CA TYR A 28 4.09 2.76 -11.66
C TYR A 28 5.47 2.28 -12.09
N ALA A 29 5.61 1.10 -12.71
CA ALA A 29 6.94 0.64 -13.15
C ALA A 29 7.60 1.55 -14.19
N GLY A 30 6.80 2.24 -15.02
CA GLY A 30 7.29 3.19 -16.01
C GLY A 30 7.56 4.59 -15.46
N GLU A 31 6.99 4.95 -14.31
CA GLU A 31 7.03 6.32 -13.76
C GLU A 31 7.89 6.45 -12.51
N LEU A 32 7.99 5.38 -11.71
CA LEU A 32 8.70 5.36 -10.43
C LEU A 32 9.89 4.40 -10.48
N SER A 33 11.00 4.85 -9.90
CA SER A 33 12.15 3.99 -9.67
C SER A 33 11.77 2.80 -8.77
N GLU A 34 12.50 1.70 -8.94
CA GLU A 34 12.33 0.48 -8.12
C GLU A 34 12.37 0.81 -6.62
N ALA A 35 13.32 1.66 -6.19
CA ALA A 35 13.47 2.06 -4.80
C ALA A 35 12.21 2.77 -4.25
N LYS A 36 11.58 3.65 -5.03
CA LYS A 36 10.35 4.36 -4.61
C LYS A 36 9.18 3.38 -4.49
N ARG A 37 9.05 2.44 -5.42
CA ARG A 37 8.02 1.39 -5.36
C ARG A 37 8.22 0.48 -4.15
N ASP A 38 9.45 0.09 -3.87
CA ASP A 38 9.80 -0.73 -2.71
C ASP A 38 9.50 0.01 -1.39
N MET A 39 9.77 1.32 -1.31
CA MET A 39 9.40 2.14 -0.15
C MET A 39 7.88 2.22 0.07
N LEU A 40 7.11 2.38 -1.01
CA LEU A 40 5.65 2.38 -0.95
C LEU A 40 5.12 1.02 -0.45
N LEU A 41 5.66 -0.08 -0.99
CA LEU A 41 5.29 -1.42 -0.54
C LEU A 41 5.60 -1.63 0.96
N ALA A 42 6.80 -1.23 1.40
CA ALA A 42 7.21 -1.33 2.80
C ALA A 42 6.31 -0.51 3.73
N ASN A 43 5.91 0.71 3.34
CA ASN A 43 5.02 1.54 4.15
C ASN A 43 3.58 1.01 4.17
N CYS A 44 3.09 0.45 3.06
CA CYS A 44 1.80 -0.22 3.04
C CYS A 44 1.78 -1.40 4.01
N LEU A 45 2.84 -2.21 4.00
CA LEU A 45 2.98 -3.37 4.87
C LEU A 45 3.15 -2.95 6.33
N TYR A 46 3.94 -1.92 6.62
CA TYR A 46 4.04 -1.34 7.96
C TYR A 46 2.67 -0.93 8.50
N GLY A 47 1.88 -0.18 7.72
CA GLY A 47 0.53 0.21 8.11
C GLY A 47 -0.37 -1.01 8.39
N LEU A 48 -0.35 -1.99 7.50
CA LEU A 48 -1.15 -3.21 7.64
C LEU A 48 -0.77 -4.03 8.88
N THR A 49 0.53 -4.24 9.09
CA THR A 49 1.04 -5.05 10.19
C THR A 49 1.01 -4.31 11.52
N SER A 50 1.05 -2.98 11.54
CA SER A 50 0.93 -2.18 12.79
C SER A 50 -0.37 -2.46 13.55
N VAL A 51 -1.43 -2.86 12.83
CA VAL A 51 -2.72 -3.22 13.42
C VAL A 51 -2.71 -4.67 13.93
N ILE A 52 -2.10 -5.57 13.17
CA ILE A 52 -2.07 -7.01 13.45
C ILE A 52 -1.10 -7.35 14.59
N HIS A 53 0.06 -6.70 14.56
CA HIS A 53 1.18 -6.84 15.49
C HIS A 53 1.20 -5.69 16.51
N ALA A 54 0.03 -5.08 16.81
CA ALA A 54 -0.07 -3.92 17.69
C ALA A 54 0.48 -4.18 19.11
N ASN A 55 0.58 -5.44 19.51
CA ASN A 55 1.04 -5.86 20.82
C ASN A 55 2.44 -6.50 20.81
N ASP A 56 3.09 -6.54 19.66
CA ASP A 56 4.43 -7.07 19.48
C ASP A 56 5.48 -6.01 19.86
N THR A 57 6.70 -6.46 20.14
CA THR A 57 7.82 -5.53 20.30
C THR A 57 8.18 -4.89 18.95
N PRO A 58 8.80 -3.71 18.92
CA PRO A 58 9.26 -3.10 17.67
C PRO A 58 10.21 -4.00 16.86
N GLU A 59 11.02 -4.82 17.54
CA GLU A 59 11.94 -5.76 16.91
C GLU A 59 11.20 -6.92 16.24
N ASP A 60 10.20 -7.49 16.91
CA ASP A 60 9.35 -8.55 16.37
C ASP A 60 8.50 -8.04 15.19
N HIS A 61 7.96 -6.81 15.31
CA HIS A 61 7.20 -6.18 14.23
C HIS A 61 8.07 -5.93 12.99
N LEU A 62 9.29 -5.40 13.19
CA LEU A 62 10.25 -5.22 12.09
C LEU A 62 10.65 -6.55 11.44
N ALA A 63 10.87 -7.59 12.24
CA ALA A 63 11.17 -8.93 11.74
C ALA A 63 10.01 -9.49 10.89
N ALA A 64 8.76 -9.30 11.34
CA ALA A 64 7.58 -9.71 10.59
C ALA A 64 7.47 -8.97 9.25
N ILE A 65 7.63 -7.63 9.25
CA ILE A 65 7.61 -6.83 8.02
C ILE A 65 8.69 -7.32 7.06
N ARG A 66 9.92 -7.56 7.56
CA ARG A 66 11.01 -8.07 6.75
C ARG A 66 10.67 -9.43 6.13
N SER A 67 10.15 -10.37 6.91
CA SER A 67 9.76 -11.69 6.42
C SER A 67 8.69 -11.61 5.32
N TYR A 68 7.71 -10.72 5.45
CA TYR A 68 6.70 -10.53 4.40
C TYR A 68 7.27 -9.88 3.14
N LEU A 69 8.19 -8.91 3.25
CA LEU A 69 8.84 -8.31 2.08
C LEU A 69 9.71 -9.32 1.34
N GLU A 70 10.49 -10.13 2.05
CA GLU A 70 11.39 -11.13 1.46
C GLU A 70 10.65 -12.25 0.72
N GLN A 71 9.34 -12.44 0.98
CA GLN A 71 8.49 -13.33 0.18
C GLN A 71 8.12 -12.77 -1.20
N ILE A 72 8.21 -11.44 -1.37
CA ILE A 72 7.69 -10.74 -2.56
C ILE A 72 8.83 -10.17 -3.40
N ILE A 73 9.85 -9.59 -2.75
CA ILE A 73 11.01 -8.98 -3.39
C ILE A 73 12.32 -9.59 -2.85
N PRO A 74 13.42 -9.56 -3.63
CA PRO A 74 14.72 -10.02 -3.18
C PRO A 74 15.14 -9.40 -1.83
N ALA A 75 15.83 -10.18 -1.00
CA ALA A 75 16.23 -9.75 0.35
C ALA A 75 17.04 -8.44 0.36
N GLU A 76 17.89 -8.21 -0.65
CA GLU A 76 18.62 -6.95 -0.78
C GLU A 76 17.70 -5.75 -1.05
N ARG A 77 16.62 -5.94 -1.83
CA ARG A 77 15.60 -4.91 -2.06
C ARG A 77 14.81 -4.64 -0.80
N ALA A 78 14.37 -5.69 -0.10
CA ALA A 78 13.68 -5.56 1.18
C ALA A 78 14.52 -4.78 2.21
N ALA A 79 15.80 -5.15 2.37
CA ALA A 79 16.70 -4.48 3.30
C ALA A 79 16.94 -3.00 2.95
N ARG A 80 17.04 -2.67 1.66
CA ARG A 80 17.16 -1.27 1.20
C ARG A 80 15.88 -0.49 1.47
N ALA A 81 14.71 -1.06 1.17
CA ALA A 81 13.41 -0.43 1.38
C ALA A 81 13.16 -0.08 2.85
N LEU A 82 13.49 -1.00 3.76
CA LEU A 82 13.32 -0.82 5.21
C LEU A 82 14.24 0.25 5.80
N LYS A 83 15.36 0.55 5.14
CA LYS A 83 16.32 1.59 5.58
C LYS A 83 16.14 2.90 4.82
N ALA A 84 15.35 2.91 3.77
CA ALA A 84 15.22 4.06 2.89
C ALA A 84 14.37 5.15 3.54
N THR A 85 14.83 6.38 3.41
CA THR A 85 14.08 7.58 3.78
C THR A 85 13.85 8.40 2.51
N PRO A 86 12.65 9.00 2.34
CA PRO A 86 12.43 9.91 1.22
C PRO A 86 13.41 11.08 1.30
N ALA A 87 13.84 11.58 0.15
CA ALA A 87 14.64 12.80 0.10
C ALA A 87 13.81 13.97 0.65
N SER A 88 14.47 14.91 1.33
CA SER A 88 13.77 16.01 2.03
C SER A 88 13.00 16.95 1.10
N ASP A 89 13.34 16.97 -0.19
CA ASP A 89 12.68 17.74 -1.24
C ASP A 89 11.56 16.96 -1.97
N ASP A 90 11.45 15.65 -1.75
CA ASP A 90 10.46 14.78 -2.40
C ASP A 90 9.13 14.75 -1.62
N ASN A 91 8.49 15.92 -1.55
CA ASN A 91 7.22 16.13 -0.82
C ASN A 91 6.09 15.22 -1.33
N TRP A 92 6.12 14.87 -2.63
CA TRP A 92 5.16 13.94 -3.21
C TRP A 92 5.33 12.54 -2.62
N LEU A 93 6.57 12.04 -2.54
CA LEU A 93 6.84 10.71 -1.98
C LEU A 93 6.47 10.66 -0.50
N VAL A 94 6.80 11.70 0.29
CA VAL A 94 6.38 11.79 1.70
C VAL A 94 4.86 11.64 1.83
N SER A 95 4.10 12.44 1.07
CA SER A 95 2.63 12.38 1.07
C SER A 95 2.08 11.03 0.60
N ALA A 96 2.74 10.39 -0.37
CA ALA A 96 2.35 9.08 -0.88
C ALA A 96 2.58 7.96 0.14
N LEU A 97 3.69 8.03 0.89
CA LEU A 97 4.00 7.07 1.96
C LEU A 97 2.97 7.14 3.10
N GLU A 98 2.58 8.35 3.54
CA GLU A 98 1.55 8.52 4.56
C GLU A 98 0.19 7.95 4.11
N ARG A 99 -0.19 8.21 2.85
CA ARG A 99 -1.45 7.70 2.28
C ARG A 99 -1.45 6.18 2.18
N ILE A 100 -0.35 5.58 1.69
CA ILE A 100 -0.30 4.14 1.51
C ILE A 100 -0.20 3.40 2.85
N GLU A 101 0.46 3.99 3.85
CA GLU A 101 0.44 3.50 5.23
C GLU A 101 -0.99 3.51 5.79
N ALA A 102 -1.73 4.61 5.61
CA ALA A 102 -3.11 4.71 6.06
C ALA A 102 -4.02 3.67 5.38
N ILE A 103 -3.82 3.41 4.08
CA ILE A 103 -4.50 2.32 3.35
C ILE A 103 -4.15 0.96 3.96
N GLY A 104 -2.85 0.73 4.24
CA GLY A 104 -2.38 -0.46 4.95
C GLY A 104 -3.13 -0.68 6.27
N LYS A 105 -3.18 0.35 7.12
CA LYS A 105 -3.90 0.32 8.41
C LYS A 105 -5.38 -0.03 8.24
N LYS A 106 -6.08 0.60 7.30
CA LYS A 106 -7.49 0.29 6.98
C LYS A 106 -7.67 -1.19 6.63
N HIS A 107 -6.76 -1.77 5.84
CA HIS A 107 -6.81 -3.19 5.51
C HIS A 107 -6.47 -4.09 6.70
N GLY A 108 -5.50 -3.72 7.54
CA GLY A 108 -5.20 -4.43 8.79
C GLY A 108 -6.44 -4.55 9.68
N HIS A 109 -7.17 -3.45 9.88
CA HIS A 109 -8.43 -3.46 10.63
C HIS A 109 -9.50 -4.35 9.97
N ALA A 110 -9.64 -4.29 8.65
CA ALA A 110 -10.59 -5.12 7.93
C ALA A 110 -10.26 -6.62 8.04
N LEU A 111 -8.97 -6.98 8.02
CA LEU A 111 -8.50 -8.36 8.21
C LEU A 111 -8.79 -8.87 9.62
N LEU A 112 -8.49 -8.07 10.66
CA LEU A 112 -8.84 -8.42 12.04
C LEU A 112 -10.34 -8.58 12.24
N ALA A 113 -11.15 -7.66 11.71
CA ALA A 113 -12.60 -7.74 11.78
C ALA A 113 -13.14 -9.00 11.07
N ARG A 114 -12.53 -9.39 9.95
CA ARG A 114 -12.87 -10.61 9.20
C ARG A 114 -12.45 -11.90 9.91
N GLY A 115 -11.31 -11.89 10.61
CA GLY A 115 -10.88 -12.98 11.48
C GLY A 115 -11.76 -13.13 12.73
N ALA A 116 -12.35 -12.03 13.20
CA ALA A 116 -13.30 -11.99 14.32
C ALA A 116 -14.76 -12.28 13.92
N GLY A 117 -15.11 -12.12 12.65
CA GLY A 117 -16.41 -12.48 12.08
C GLY A 117 -16.34 -12.57 10.56
N GLY A 118 -16.65 -13.74 9.99
CA GLY A 118 -16.44 -14.08 8.57
C GLY A 118 -17.11 -13.17 7.54
N GLY A 119 -16.51 -12.00 7.28
CA GLY A 119 -16.99 -10.97 6.36
C GLY A 119 -16.14 -10.80 5.09
N LYS A 120 -16.70 -10.22 4.03
CA LYS A 120 -16.15 -10.16 2.65
C LYS A 120 -14.89 -9.27 2.53
N ALA A 121 -13.95 -9.67 1.68
CA ALA A 121 -12.70 -8.96 1.42
C ALA A 121 -12.96 -7.56 0.81
N ILE A 122 -12.44 -6.49 1.45
CA ILE A 122 -12.55 -5.12 0.94
C ILE A 122 -11.47 -4.94 -0.15
N PRO A 123 -11.83 -4.68 -1.42
CA PRO A 123 -10.85 -4.39 -2.46
C PRO A 123 -10.20 -3.02 -2.24
N PHE A 124 -9.00 -2.84 -2.81
CA PHE A 124 -8.32 -1.55 -2.94
C PHE A 124 -9.11 -0.65 -3.91
N THR A 125 -10.29 -0.19 -3.51
CA THR A 125 -11.00 0.87 -4.21
C THR A 125 -10.81 2.13 -3.39
N ASN A 126 -9.93 3.00 -3.87
CA ASN A 126 -9.83 4.37 -3.39
C ASN A 126 -11.09 5.12 -3.87
N LYS A 127 -12.22 4.91 -3.18
CA LYS A 127 -13.44 5.70 -3.37
C LYS A 127 -13.70 6.47 -2.09
N ASP A 128 -12.89 7.51 -1.90
CA ASP A 128 -13.30 8.70 -1.17
C ASP A 128 -13.95 9.65 -2.19
N PRO A 129 -15.28 9.74 -2.32
CA PRO A 129 -15.93 10.85 -3.00
C PRO A 129 -16.02 12.04 -2.03
N SER A 130 -14.89 12.57 -1.59
CA SER A 130 -14.83 13.82 -0.81
C SER A 130 -13.43 14.38 -0.79
N ALA A 131 -12.98 14.85 -1.95
CA ALA A 131 -12.00 15.93 -2.08
C ALA A 131 -12.12 16.50 -3.50
N ALA A 132 -13.32 16.97 -3.86
CA ALA A 132 -13.46 17.93 -4.94
C ALA A 132 -13.01 19.28 -4.39
N GLY A 133 -11.84 19.73 -4.85
CA GLY A 133 -11.35 21.08 -4.59
C GLY A 133 -9.85 21.13 -4.32
N SER A 134 -9.04 21.12 -5.38
CA SER A 134 -8.12 22.24 -5.67
C SER A 134 -7.33 21.94 -6.96
N ALA A 135 -7.38 22.89 -7.90
CA ALA A 135 -6.56 22.96 -9.11
C ALA A 135 -5.06 23.06 -8.76
N GLU A 136 -4.06 22.78 -9.60
CA GLU A 136 -3.91 22.60 -11.06
C GLU A 136 -2.55 21.85 -11.31
N PRO A 137 -2.17 21.47 -12.56
CA PRO A 137 -1.22 22.37 -13.22
C PRO A 137 -1.45 22.60 -14.72
N ALA A 138 -1.29 23.88 -15.06
CA ALA A 138 -0.69 24.46 -16.26
C ALA A 138 -1.53 24.49 -17.54
N ALA A 139 -1.92 25.72 -17.86
CA ALA A 139 -2.33 26.20 -19.18
C ALA A 139 -1.48 25.64 -20.34
N VAL A 140 -2.16 25.02 -21.30
CA VAL A 140 -1.84 25.21 -22.73
C VAL A 140 -3.15 25.29 -23.51
N GLN A 141 -3.13 26.20 -24.47
CA GLN A 141 -4.27 26.87 -25.07
C GLN A 141 -5.00 26.05 -26.15
N ASN A 142 -6.32 26.22 -26.17
CA ASN A 142 -7.20 26.36 -27.32
C ASN A 142 -7.38 25.19 -28.33
N ASN A 143 -8.62 24.70 -28.29
CA ASN A 143 -9.55 24.54 -29.42
C ASN A 143 -9.73 23.13 -30.02
N ALA A 144 -11.01 22.82 -30.25
CA ALA A 144 -11.56 21.70 -31.02
C ALA A 144 -11.56 20.31 -30.35
N VAL A 145 -12.69 19.94 -29.74
CA VAL A 145 -13.71 19.05 -30.35
C VAL A 145 -14.70 18.69 -29.22
N GLU A 146 -15.66 19.58 -29.01
CA GLU A 146 -17.00 19.18 -28.58
C GLU A 146 -17.69 18.67 -29.84
N GLU A 147 -17.66 17.36 -30.09
CA GLU A 147 -18.70 16.64 -30.82
C GLU A 147 -18.38 15.14 -30.83
N ALA A 148 -19.44 14.34 -30.84
CA ALA A 148 -19.48 12.88 -30.98
C ALA A 148 -19.32 12.04 -29.69
N LEU A 149 -20.43 11.84 -28.97
CA LEU A 149 -21.12 10.54 -29.03
C LEU A 149 -22.56 10.63 -28.47
N THR A 150 -23.43 11.29 -29.23
CA THR A 150 -24.86 10.93 -29.24
C THR A 150 -25.11 10.20 -30.56
N ARG A 151 -25.04 8.87 -30.54
CA ARG A 151 -25.80 7.97 -31.43
C ARG A 151 -25.64 6.52 -31.01
#